data_AF-A0A915E7I8-F1
#
_entry.id   AF-A0A915E7I8-F1
#
_cell.length_a   1.000
_cell.length_b   1.000
_cell.length_c   1.000
_cell.angle_alpha   90.00
_cell.angle_beta   90.00
_cell.angle_gamma   90.00
#
_symmetry.space_group_name_H-M   'P 1'
#
loop_
_entity.id
_entity.type
_entity.pdbx_description
1 polymer ?
#
loop_
_entity_poly.entity_id
_entity_poly.type
_entity_poly.pdbx_seq_one_letter_code
_entity_poly.pdbx_strand_id
1 'polypeptide(L)'
;MKDVVSPVPPEEVRAVIRKCLEDAALVNYTRICNEAKIEQRMGIDVSPQQRIEDMIRVTELCIDLLKENEEHHGEAFAWFSDLLSDHSEIFWSLYSVDLDAALEVQPPDSWDSFPLFQLINDFLCTEPTLKNGIFHTKLVTQFSPLVVRYVDLMEHSISQSIEKNFSKEKWEVRKDGCSTSEDIYWKLDALQGFIHDLNWPEEEFAKYLQVRMKSLAIEMISKCANCTYQCFDNYMQRARKSTDYVLPSEVCVMINVIFSSKARATRLTIDSGEYKYQSKLDETLETMLGDMETCTLEKLISILEYTLSKLARYDEGNPIGALLSMAPKPNSIFNKMKNLVGDQAGTTNAISASPTGANQKGGAAAANQTQQNAAHLGQSYVGFMRGSSEQLQQVVIDEVWVNRLFEHWYDGQVKLINDWLTERLQQSLSPYQLTCLSFIVKKVYSDFELHGIDEERLNSKVYQSITRRLQLEETNCALNDNSSSSHNLVGHANMPYLGNASQAVSSVGSMVEGAGAKCLLYSNNC
;
A
#
# COMPACT_ATOMS: atom_id res chain seq x y z
N MET A 1 -79.20 23.26 49.91
CA MET A 1 -77.81 23.69 50.18
C MET A 1 -76.94 22.97 49.17
N LYS A 2 -76.45 23.69 48.15
CA LYS A 2 -75.39 23.19 47.29
C LYS A 2 -74.09 23.60 47.97
N ASP A 3 -73.29 22.63 48.40
CA ASP A 3 -71.93 22.88 48.87
C ASP A 3 -71.17 23.58 47.75
N VAL A 4 -70.88 24.87 47.94
CA VAL A 4 -69.94 25.60 47.11
C VAL A 4 -68.57 25.16 47.58
N VAL A 5 -68.09 24.04 47.05
CA VAL A 5 -66.70 23.64 47.18
C VAL A 5 -65.90 24.69 46.43
N SER A 6 -65.16 25.52 47.18
CA SER A 6 -64.19 26.45 46.60
C SER A 6 -63.23 25.62 45.72
N PRO A 7 -62.96 26.03 44.47
CA PRO A 7 -62.02 25.30 43.62
C PRO A 7 -60.66 25.24 44.34
N VAL A 8 -60.08 24.04 44.36
CA VAL A 8 -58.77 23.78 44.98
C VAL A 8 -57.73 24.68 44.29
N PRO A 9 -56.86 25.37 45.04
CA PRO A 9 -55.80 26.18 44.45
C PRO A 9 -54.94 25.36 43.47
N PRO A 10 -54.60 25.89 42.29
CA PRO A 10 -53.78 25.18 41.31
C PRO A 10 -52.43 24.69 41.86
N GLU A 11 -51.85 25.42 42.82
CA GLU A 11 -50.60 25.05 43.50
C GLU A 11 -50.75 23.81 44.39
N GLU A 12 -51.88 23.65 45.08
CA GLU A 12 -52.15 22.45 45.90
C GLU A 12 -52.32 21.21 45.02
N VAL A 13 -53.02 21.32 43.90
CA VAL A 13 -53.15 20.23 42.91
C VAL A 13 -51.78 19.85 42.36
N ARG A 14 -50.96 20.85 41.99
CA ARG A 14 -49.61 20.63 41.48
C ARG A 14 -48.67 19.98 42.51
N ALA A 15 -48.79 20.34 43.78
CA ALA A 15 -48.02 19.72 44.87
C ALA A 15 -48.41 18.25 45.10
N VAL A 16 -49.71 17.92 45.02
CA VAL A 16 -50.19 16.53 45.10
C VAL A 16 -49.67 15.72 43.91
N ILE A 17 -49.76 16.25 42.68
CA ILE A 17 -49.26 15.57 41.48
C ILE A 17 -47.76 15.32 41.60
N ARG A 18 -46.97 16.31 42.01
CA ARG A 18 -45.52 16.16 42.26
C ARG A 18 -45.25 14.98 43.19
N LYS A 19 -45.90 14.96 44.37
CA LYS A 19 -45.71 13.88 45.35
C LYS A 19 -46.10 12.50 44.79
N CYS A 20 -47.20 12.42 44.06
CA CYS A 20 -47.61 11.17 43.42
C CYS A 20 -46.59 10.68 42.39
N LEU A 21 -45.98 11.59 41.63
CA LEU A 21 -44.94 11.27 40.66
C LEU A 21 -43.61 10.88 41.34
N GLU A 22 -43.24 11.51 42.46
CA GLU A 22 -42.10 11.10 43.29
C GLU A 22 -42.28 9.67 43.81
N ASP A 23 -43.44 9.36 44.39
CA ASP A 23 -43.78 8.02 44.89
C ASP A 23 -43.82 7.01 43.72
N ALA A 24 -44.35 7.39 42.56
CA ALA A 24 -44.39 6.55 41.38
C ALA A 24 -42.98 6.21 40.85
N ALA A 25 -42.04 7.16 40.87
CA ALA A 25 -40.65 6.92 40.44
C ALA A 25 -40.01 5.83 41.29
N LEU A 26 -40.18 5.91 42.62
CA LEU A 26 -39.66 4.91 43.55
C LEU A 26 -40.29 3.53 43.34
N VAL A 27 -41.62 3.47 43.18
CA VAL A 27 -42.34 2.21 42.96
C VAL A 27 -41.94 1.56 41.62
N ASN A 28 -41.87 2.34 40.55
CA ASN A 28 -41.49 1.86 39.22
C ASN A 28 -40.06 1.34 39.20
N TYR A 29 -39.11 2.08 39.78
CA TYR A 29 -37.72 1.63 39.84
C TYR A 29 -37.57 0.36 40.69
N THR A 30 -38.19 0.32 41.88
CA THR A 30 -38.17 -0.87 42.75
C THR A 30 -38.76 -2.09 42.05
N ARG A 31 -39.81 -1.91 41.24
CA ARG A 31 -40.39 -2.98 40.43
C ARG A 31 -39.41 -3.51 39.40
N ILE A 32 -38.70 -2.64 38.68
CA ILE A 32 -37.65 -3.04 37.73
C ILE A 32 -36.54 -3.79 38.46
N CYS A 33 -36.07 -3.31 39.61
CA CYS A 33 -35.04 -4.01 40.39
C CYS A 33 -35.45 -5.44 40.77
N ASN A 34 -36.72 -5.63 41.12
CA ASN A 34 -37.28 -6.94 41.46
C ASN A 34 -37.45 -7.85 40.23
N GLU A 35 -37.95 -7.32 39.11
CA GLU A 35 -38.13 -8.06 37.85
C GLU A 35 -36.78 -8.49 37.27
N ALA A 36 -35.79 -7.58 37.26
CA ALA A 36 -34.43 -7.87 36.85
C ALA A 36 -33.63 -8.70 37.86
N LYS A 37 -34.13 -8.82 39.11
CA LYS A 37 -33.44 -9.47 40.25
C LYS A 37 -32.05 -8.87 40.51
N ILE A 38 -31.95 -7.54 40.51
CA ILE A 38 -30.69 -6.79 40.66
C ILE A 38 -29.91 -7.24 41.89
N GLU A 39 -30.54 -7.41 43.05
CA GLU A 39 -29.86 -7.82 44.29
C GLU A 39 -29.13 -9.17 44.16
N GLN A 40 -29.68 -10.11 43.39
CA GLN A 40 -29.05 -11.42 43.14
C GLN A 40 -27.96 -11.33 42.08
N ARG A 41 -28.14 -10.45 41.10
CA ARG A 41 -27.26 -10.28 39.93
C ARG A 41 -26.09 -9.32 40.17
N MET A 42 -26.17 -8.48 41.19
CA MET A 42 -25.10 -7.60 41.64
C MET A 42 -24.40 -8.10 42.91
N GLY A 43 -24.66 -9.37 43.28
CA GLY A 43 -24.06 -10.03 44.44
C GLY A 43 -22.54 -10.17 44.34
N ILE A 44 -21.89 -10.39 45.47
CA ILE A 44 -20.41 -10.47 45.60
C ILE A 44 -19.81 -11.55 44.68
N ASP A 45 -20.56 -12.62 44.39
CA ASP A 45 -20.10 -13.75 43.57
C ASP A 45 -20.18 -13.50 42.04
N VAL A 46 -20.69 -12.34 41.61
CA VAL A 46 -20.87 -12.01 40.19
C VAL A 46 -19.66 -11.25 39.65
N SER A 47 -19.14 -11.66 38.49
CA SER A 47 -17.97 -11.04 37.86
C SER A 47 -18.24 -9.57 37.48
N PRO A 48 -17.23 -8.70 37.48
CA PRO A 48 -17.40 -7.29 37.10
C PRO A 48 -18.04 -7.11 35.71
N GLN A 49 -17.64 -7.92 34.73
CA GLN A 49 -18.21 -7.89 33.39
C GLN A 49 -19.70 -8.26 33.38
N GLN A 50 -20.09 -9.31 34.10
CA GLN A 50 -21.49 -9.74 34.17
C GLN A 50 -22.37 -8.68 34.85
N ARG A 51 -21.83 -7.94 35.81
CA ARG A 51 -22.54 -6.81 36.45
C ARG A 51 -22.86 -5.69 35.46
N ILE A 52 -21.95 -5.37 34.53
CA ILE A 52 -22.23 -4.40 33.46
C ILE A 52 -23.29 -4.93 32.51
N GLU A 53 -23.21 -6.20 32.09
CA GLU A 53 -24.24 -6.80 31.24
C GLU A 53 -25.63 -6.81 31.90
N ASP A 54 -25.69 -7.14 33.19
CA ASP A 54 -26.94 -7.11 33.94
C ASP A 54 -27.44 -5.67 34.10
N MET A 55 -26.54 -4.69 34.25
CA MET A 55 -26.91 -3.28 34.26
C MET A 55 -27.46 -2.80 32.91
N ILE A 56 -26.87 -3.22 31.79
CA ILE A 56 -27.38 -2.91 30.45
C ILE A 56 -28.84 -3.37 30.31
N ARG A 57 -29.16 -4.58 30.76
CA ARG A 57 -30.55 -5.09 30.73
C ARG A 57 -31.49 -4.25 31.60
N VAL A 58 -31.03 -3.81 32.77
CA VAL A 58 -31.80 -2.91 33.64
C VAL A 58 -32.02 -1.57 32.93
N THR A 59 -31.00 -1.03 32.26
CA THR A 59 -31.11 0.19 31.46
C THR A 59 -32.16 0.07 30.37
N GLU A 60 -32.17 -1.04 29.62
CA GLU A 60 -33.16 -1.30 28.57
C GLU A 60 -34.59 -1.28 29.16
N LEU A 61 -34.82 -1.98 30.27
CA LEU A 61 -36.12 -1.98 30.97
C LEU A 61 -36.51 -0.58 31.48
N CYS A 62 -35.56 0.18 32.00
CA CYS A 62 -35.77 1.56 32.44
C CYS A 62 -36.18 2.46 31.27
N ILE A 63 -35.48 2.36 30.14
CA ILE A 63 -35.76 3.14 28.91
C ILE A 63 -37.14 2.77 28.36
N ASP A 64 -37.45 1.48 28.27
CA ASP A 64 -38.74 1.00 27.75
C ASP A 64 -39.91 1.49 28.62
N LEU A 65 -39.76 1.43 29.95
CA LEU A 65 -40.78 1.92 30.88
C LEU A 65 -40.99 3.44 30.76
N LEU A 66 -39.92 4.22 30.63
CA LEU A 66 -40.03 5.67 30.47
C LEU A 66 -40.67 6.05 29.13
N LYS A 67 -40.36 5.33 28.05
CA LYS A 67 -41.02 5.51 26.75
C LYS A 67 -42.50 5.16 26.82
N GLU A 68 -42.86 4.04 27.44
CA GLU A 68 -44.25 3.62 27.65
C GLU A 68 -45.03 4.67 28.47
N ASN A 69 -44.41 5.20 29.53
CA ASN A 69 -45.02 6.27 30.33
C ASN A 69 -45.27 7.54 29.50
N GLU A 70 -44.31 7.98 28.69
CA GLU A 70 -44.48 9.15 27.82
C GLU A 70 -45.57 8.90 26.77
N GLU A 71 -45.60 7.72 26.15
CA GLU A 71 -46.61 7.35 25.15
C GLU A 71 -48.03 7.28 25.73
N HIS A 72 -48.19 6.73 26.94
CA HIS A 72 -49.49 6.54 27.57
C HIS A 72 -50.00 7.73 28.37
N HIS A 73 -49.08 8.55 28.91
CA HIS A 73 -49.43 9.62 29.85
C HIS A 73 -49.01 11.02 29.38
N GLY A 74 -48.17 11.15 28.34
CA GLY A 74 -47.68 12.44 27.85
C GLY A 74 -48.80 13.43 27.50
N GLU A 75 -49.86 12.98 26.80
CA GLU A 75 -51.01 13.84 26.49
C GLU A 75 -51.77 14.30 27.75
N ALA A 76 -51.91 13.41 28.74
CA ALA A 76 -52.62 13.71 29.98
C ALA A 76 -51.84 14.71 30.86
N PHE A 77 -50.51 14.70 30.76
CA PHE A 77 -49.61 15.60 31.49
C PHE A 77 -49.09 16.77 30.65
N ALA A 78 -49.69 17.09 29.50
CA ALA A 78 -49.25 18.21 28.66
C ALA A 78 -49.15 19.57 29.42
N TRP A 79 -49.99 19.77 30.45
CA TRP A 79 -49.98 20.96 31.32
C TRP A 79 -49.05 20.85 32.55
N PHE A 80 -48.43 19.68 32.75
CA PHE A 80 -47.53 19.34 33.86
C PHE A 80 -46.27 18.60 33.36
N SER A 81 -45.84 18.88 32.13
CA SER A 81 -44.71 18.20 31.48
C SER A 81 -43.40 18.37 32.26
N ASP A 82 -43.27 19.49 32.96
CA ASP A 82 -42.15 19.74 33.86
C ASP A 82 -42.14 18.82 35.08
N LEU A 83 -43.30 18.46 35.64
CA LEU A 83 -43.38 17.45 36.71
C LEU A 83 -43.08 16.04 36.21
N LEU A 84 -43.41 15.74 34.95
CA LEU A 84 -43.06 14.46 34.33
C LEU A 84 -41.55 14.36 34.06
N SER A 85 -40.91 15.49 33.72
CA SER A 85 -39.45 15.59 33.68
C SER A 85 -38.83 15.40 35.06
N ASP A 86 -39.37 16.03 36.11
CA ASP A 86 -38.93 15.84 37.50
C ASP A 86 -39.03 14.36 37.93
N HIS A 87 -40.13 13.68 37.55
CA HIS A 87 -40.30 12.24 37.78
C HIS A 87 -39.16 11.42 37.16
N SER A 88 -38.85 11.66 35.89
CA SER A 88 -37.79 10.96 35.16
C SER A 88 -36.41 11.22 35.77
N GLU A 89 -36.12 12.44 36.22
CA GLU A 89 -34.86 12.77 36.91
C GLU A 89 -34.73 12.06 38.26
N ILE A 90 -35.82 11.94 39.03
CA ILE A 90 -35.82 11.18 40.28
C ILE A 90 -35.60 9.70 40.00
N PHE A 91 -36.27 9.16 38.98
CA PHE A 91 -36.12 7.78 38.56
C PHE A 91 -34.66 7.47 38.17
N TRP A 92 -34.03 8.31 37.35
CA TRP A 92 -32.62 8.15 36.96
C TRP A 92 -31.65 8.37 38.14
N SER A 93 -32.01 9.22 39.10
CA SER A 93 -31.23 9.40 40.34
C SER A 93 -31.22 8.14 41.21
N LEU A 94 -32.33 7.40 41.27
CA LEU A 94 -32.39 6.09 41.93
C LEU A 94 -31.53 5.06 41.18
N TYR A 95 -31.68 4.99 39.86
CA TYR A 95 -30.86 4.14 39.00
C TYR A 95 -29.35 4.39 39.16
N SER A 96 -28.96 5.66 39.34
CA SER A 96 -27.56 6.04 39.49
C SER A 96 -26.86 5.35 40.67
N VAL A 97 -27.58 4.99 41.73
CA VAL A 97 -26.99 4.33 42.90
C VAL A 97 -26.47 2.94 42.53
N ASP A 98 -27.28 2.17 41.81
CA ASP A 98 -26.89 0.84 41.35
C ASP A 98 -25.83 0.93 40.24
N LEU A 99 -25.90 1.96 39.37
CA LEU A 99 -24.88 2.21 38.34
C LEU A 99 -23.51 2.44 38.98
N ASP A 100 -23.44 3.31 39.99
CA ASP A 100 -22.20 3.60 40.70
C ASP A 100 -21.62 2.32 41.33
N ALA A 101 -22.45 1.50 41.98
CA ALA A 101 -22.03 0.23 42.56
C ALA A 101 -21.52 -0.79 41.51
N ALA A 102 -22.07 -0.78 40.30
CA ALA A 102 -21.62 -1.63 39.20
C ALA A 102 -20.30 -1.15 38.59
N LEU A 103 -20.06 0.17 38.58
CA LEU A 103 -18.84 0.79 38.07
C LEU A 103 -17.67 0.71 39.07
N GLU A 104 -17.93 0.83 40.37
CA GLU A 104 -16.90 0.80 41.43
C GLU A 104 -16.09 -0.50 41.48
N VAL A 105 -16.70 -1.62 41.07
CA VAL A 105 -16.06 -2.94 41.09
C VAL A 105 -15.31 -3.27 39.79
N GLN A 106 -15.35 -2.38 38.79
CA GLN A 106 -14.64 -2.61 37.54
C GLN A 106 -13.12 -2.53 37.73
N PRO A 107 -12.35 -3.41 37.06
CA PRO A 107 -10.90 -3.29 37.06
C PRO A 107 -10.44 -1.93 36.52
N PRO A 108 -9.27 -1.43 36.96
CA PRO A 108 -8.68 -0.24 36.37
C PRO A 108 -8.37 -0.48 34.88
N ASP A 109 -8.51 0.56 34.06
CA ASP A 109 -8.32 0.50 32.60
C ASP A 109 -9.23 -0.56 31.91
N SER A 110 -10.42 -0.82 32.47
CA SER A 110 -11.50 -1.57 31.82
C SER A 110 -12.41 -0.65 31.00
N TRP A 111 -12.84 -1.14 29.84
CA TRP A 111 -13.65 -0.40 28.85
C TRP A 111 -15.02 -1.04 28.62
N ASP A 112 -15.33 -2.12 29.36
CA ASP A 112 -16.55 -2.91 29.20
C ASP A 112 -17.82 -2.11 29.52
N SER A 113 -17.69 -0.99 30.22
CA SER A 113 -18.79 -0.09 30.59
C SER A 113 -19.16 0.93 29.50
N PHE A 114 -18.39 1.08 28.43
CA PHE A 114 -18.72 2.04 27.37
C PHE A 114 -20.03 1.73 26.62
N PRO A 115 -20.37 0.47 26.29
CA PRO A 115 -21.68 0.16 25.70
C PRO A 115 -22.86 0.57 26.60
N LEU A 116 -22.71 0.42 27.92
CA LEU A 116 -23.69 0.88 28.90
C LEU A 116 -23.83 2.41 28.87
N PHE A 117 -22.70 3.13 28.83
CA PHE A 117 -22.72 4.59 28.67
C PHE A 117 -23.42 5.02 27.37
N GLN A 118 -23.08 4.41 26.24
CA GLN A 118 -23.65 4.73 24.93
C GLN A 118 -25.18 4.56 24.93
N LEU A 119 -25.67 3.42 25.45
CA LEU A 119 -27.09 3.15 25.56
C LEU A 119 -27.84 4.23 26.35
N ILE A 120 -27.31 4.63 27.51
CA ILE A 120 -27.92 5.67 28.35
C ILE A 120 -27.83 7.04 27.66
N ASN A 121 -26.65 7.40 27.15
CA ASN A 121 -26.37 8.69 26.55
C ASN A 121 -27.22 8.94 25.30
N ASP A 122 -27.39 7.93 24.44
CA ASP A 122 -28.20 8.05 23.23
C ASP A 122 -29.67 8.29 23.57
N PHE A 123 -30.22 7.57 24.54
CA PHE A 123 -31.58 7.83 25.03
C PHE A 123 -31.72 9.25 25.59
N LEU A 124 -30.84 9.66 26.50
CA LEU A 124 -30.90 11.01 27.10
C LEU A 124 -30.70 12.11 26.06
N CYS A 125 -29.93 11.87 25.00
CA CYS A 125 -29.76 12.81 23.89
C CYS A 125 -31.01 12.95 23.02
N THR A 126 -31.88 11.92 22.95
CA THR A 126 -33.16 12.01 22.24
C THR A 126 -34.22 12.81 23.00
N GLU A 127 -34.11 12.90 24.33
CA GLU A 127 -35.09 13.56 25.20
C GLU A 127 -34.66 14.99 25.57
N PRO A 128 -35.29 16.06 25.01
CA PRO A 128 -34.83 17.43 25.21
C PRO A 128 -34.90 17.93 26.66
N THR A 129 -35.78 17.36 27.48
CA THR A 129 -35.98 17.72 28.88
C THR A 129 -34.93 17.08 29.80
N LEU A 130 -34.38 15.93 29.40
CA LEU A 130 -33.36 15.19 30.16
C LEU A 130 -31.94 15.43 29.62
N LYS A 131 -31.82 15.88 28.37
CA LYS A 131 -30.53 16.25 27.78
C LYS A 131 -29.91 17.39 28.58
N ASN A 132 -28.74 17.11 29.14
CA ASN A 132 -27.97 18.01 30.02
C ASN A 132 -28.67 18.27 31.36
N GLY A 133 -29.56 17.35 31.76
CA GLY A 133 -30.16 17.30 33.08
C GLY A 133 -29.15 16.86 34.17
N ILE A 134 -29.66 16.67 35.38
CA ILE A 134 -28.82 16.41 36.57
C ILE A 134 -28.11 15.07 36.43
N PHE A 135 -28.88 14.02 36.13
CA PHE A 135 -28.32 12.68 35.93
C PHE A 135 -27.37 12.63 34.73
N HIS A 136 -27.74 13.24 33.60
CA HIS A 136 -26.92 13.24 32.39
C HIS A 136 -25.54 13.87 32.64
N THR A 137 -25.52 15.01 33.33
CA THR A 137 -24.29 15.72 33.68
C THR A 137 -23.40 14.86 34.59
N LYS A 138 -24.00 14.16 35.58
CA LYS A 138 -23.26 13.24 36.45
C LYS A 138 -22.63 12.08 35.66
N LEU A 139 -23.40 11.46 34.77
CA LEU A 139 -22.96 10.35 33.91
C LEU A 139 -21.77 10.77 33.04
N VAL A 140 -21.92 11.88 32.31
CA VAL A 140 -20.90 12.44 31.41
C VAL A 140 -19.62 12.79 32.19
N THR A 141 -19.75 13.38 33.37
CA THR A 141 -18.62 13.70 34.25
C THR A 141 -17.86 12.45 34.73
N GLN A 142 -18.58 11.37 35.03
CA GLN A 142 -17.99 10.11 35.47
C GLN A 142 -17.22 9.39 34.36
N PHE A 143 -17.74 9.40 33.12
CA PHE A 143 -17.13 8.72 31.97
C PHE A 143 -16.08 9.54 31.23
N SER A 144 -16.10 10.87 31.34
CA SER A 144 -15.12 11.77 30.69
C SER A 144 -13.65 11.36 30.93
N PRO A 145 -13.17 11.16 32.18
CA PRO A 145 -11.79 10.75 32.42
C PRO A 145 -11.48 9.34 31.89
N LEU A 146 -12.47 8.43 31.82
CA LEU A 146 -12.29 7.09 31.28
C LEU A 146 -12.05 7.13 29.76
N VAL A 147 -12.82 7.94 29.04
CA VAL A 147 -12.64 8.14 27.59
C VAL A 147 -11.27 8.73 27.29
N VAL A 148 -10.84 9.77 28.02
CA VAL A 148 -9.51 10.37 27.86
C VAL A 148 -8.42 9.33 28.10
N ARG A 149 -8.52 8.58 29.20
CA ARG A 149 -7.56 7.52 29.56
C ARG A 149 -7.49 6.43 28.49
N TYR A 150 -8.62 6.01 27.92
CA TYR A 150 -8.68 5.04 26.84
C TYR A 150 -7.93 5.53 25.59
N VAL A 151 -8.20 6.77 25.16
CA VAL A 151 -7.54 7.38 24.00
C VAL A 151 -6.02 7.45 24.21
N ASP A 152 -5.56 7.87 25.39
CA ASP A 152 -4.13 7.96 25.70
C ASP A 152 -3.44 6.57 25.70
N LEU A 153 -4.11 5.54 26.22
CA LEU A 153 -3.60 4.18 26.21
C LEU A 153 -3.57 3.59 24.79
N MET A 154 -4.59 3.89 23.98
CA MET A 154 -4.63 3.48 22.58
C MET A 154 -3.55 4.17 21.76
N GLU A 155 -3.32 5.47 21.97
CA GLU A 155 -2.20 6.19 21.36
C GLU A 155 -0.87 5.53 21.70
N HIS A 156 -0.63 5.25 22.98
CA HIS A 156 0.60 4.62 23.43
C HIS A 156 0.77 3.21 22.82
N SER A 157 -0.30 2.43 22.78
CA SER A 157 -0.33 1.08 22.20
C SER A 157 -0.01 1.09 20.71
N ILE A 158 -0.65 1.99 19.93
CA ILE A 158 -0.40 2.16 18.50
C ILE A 158 1.03 2.63 18.25
N SER A 159 1.49 3.63 19.01
CA SER A 159 2.83 4.21 18.92
C SER A 159 3.93 3.16 19.19
N GLN A 160 3.74 2.29 20.18
CA GLN A 160 4.63 1.16 20.44
C GLN A 160 4.56 0.07 19.35
N SER A 161 3.37 -0.20 18.81
CA SER A 161 3.16 -1.17 17.74
C SER A 161 3.99 -0.78 16.51
N ILE A 162 3.99 0.51 16.14
CA ILE A 162 4.80 1.06 15.05
C ILE A 162 6.29 0.75 15.28
N GLU A 163 6.84 1.15 16.44
CA GLU A 163 8.27 0.99 16.71
C GLU A 163 8.74 -0.47 16.70
N LYS A 164 7.95 -1.38 17.29
CA LYS A 164 8.32 -2.78 17.44
C LYS A 164 8.10 -3.57 16.16
N ASN A 165 6.99 -3.35 15.47
CA ASN A 165 6.55 -4.24 14.39
C ASN A 165 7.23 -3.90 13.05
N PHE A 166 7.48 -2.63 12.73
CA PHE A 166 8.20 -2.27 11.50
C PHE A 166 9.62 -2.86 11.45
N SER A 167 10.29 -3.01 12.60
CA SER A 167 11.62 -3.64 12.66
C SER A 167 11.63 -5.13 12.29
N LYS A 168 10.47 -5.80 12.38
CA LYS A 168 10.28 -7.23 12.10
C LYS A 168 9.40 -7.48 10.87
N GLU A 169 8.98 -6.41 10.20
CA GLU A 169 8.08 -6.47 9.07
C GLU A 169 8.79 -7.13 7.88
N LYS A 170 8.06 -8.04 7.22
CA LYS A 170 8.54 -8.76 6.03
C LYS A 170 8.21 -8.02 4.74
N TRP A 171 7.30 -7.05 4.79
CA TRP A 171 6.86 -6.25 3.64
C TRP A 171 6.15 -7.10 2.58
N GLU A 172 5.38 -8.09 3.03
CA GLU A 172 4.46 -8.84 2.19
C GLU A 172 3.25 -7.97 1.83
N VAL A 173 2.80 -8.05 0.57
CA VAL A 173 1.63 -7.30 0.09
C VAL A 173 0.40 -7.69 0.88
N ARG A 174 -0.22 -6.74 1.55
CA ARG A 174 -1.51 -6.91 2.25
C ARG A 174 -2.40 -5.71 1.97
N LYS A 175 -3.45 -5.92 1.17
CA LYS A 175 -4.30 -4.83 0.65
C LYS A 175 -3.42 -3.74 0.02
N ASP A 176 -3.50 -2.52 0.53
CA ASP A 176 -2.83 -1.33 0.00
C ASP A 176 -1.46 -1.06 0.64
N GLY A 177 -0.94 -1.99 1.44
CA GLY A 177 0.31 -1.80 2.19
C GLY A 177 0.90 -3.11 2.73
N CYS A 178 1.34 -3.09 3.99
CA CYS A 178 1.90 -4.24 4.69
C CYS A 178 1.06 -4.65 5.90
N SER A 179 1.41 -5.77 6.53
CA SER A 179 0.65 -6.30 7.66
C SER A 179 0.56 -5.33 8.84
N THR A 180 1.67 -4.65 9.14
CA THR A 180 1.80 -3.70 10.24
C THR A 180 1.03 -2.41 9.97
N SER A 181 1.19 -1.81 8.78
CA SER A 181 0.50 -0.57 8.43
C SER A 181 -1.02 -0.73 8.45
N GLU A 182 -1.53 -1.84 7.91
CA GLU A 182 -2.96 -2.12 7.88
C GLU A 182 -3.55 -2.31 9.28
N ASP A 183 -2.84 -2.97 10.20
CA ASP A 183 -3.26 -3.11 11.60
C ASP A 183 -3.31 -1.74 12.32
N ILE A 184 -2.30 -0.90 12.12
CA ILE A 184 -2.27 0.46 12.68
C ILE A 184 -3.45 1.28 12.17
N TYR A 185 -3.68 1.29 10.85
CA TYR A 185 -4.75 2.07 10.27
C TYR A 185 -6.13 1.57 10.69
N TRP A 186 -6.32 0.25 10.75
CA TRP A 186 -7.57 -0.31 11.27
C TRP A 186 -7.84 0.11 12.71
N LYS A 187 -6.82 0.13 13.58
CA LYS A 187 -6.95 0.61 14.98
C LYS A 187 -7.32 2.09 15.05
N LEU A 188 -6.74 2.92 14.17
CA LEU A 188 -7.08 4.34 14.10
C LEU A 188 -8.52 4.55 13.65
N ASP A 189 -8.96 3.85 12.60
CA ASP A 189 -10.33 3.92 12.09
C ASP A 189 -11.33 3.45 13.15
N ALA A 190 -11.03 2.36 13.86
CA ALA A 190 -11.86 1.83 14.94
C ALA A 190 -11.94 2.80 16.14
N LEU A 191 -10.83 3.46 16.50
CA LEU A 191 -10.82 4.47 17.56
C LEU A 191 -11.62 5.72 17.17
N GLN A 192 -11.52 6.16 15.92
CA GLN A 192 -12.32 7.27 15.42
C GLN A 192 -13.81 6.94 15.40
N GLY A 193 -14.18 5.73 14.96
CA GLY A 193 -15.56 5.22 15.02
C GLY A 193 -16.08 5.20 16.45
N PHE A 194 -15.29 4.65 17.38
CA PHE A 194 -15.63 4.67 18.81
C PHE A 194 -15.94 6.08 19.34
N ILE A 195 -15.08 7.07 19.07
CA ILE A 195 -15.30 8.45 19.53
C ILE A 195 -16.53 9.08 18.88
N HIS A 196 -16.83 8.75 17.62
CA HIS A 196 -18.04 9.21 16.96
C HIS A 196 -19.30 8.60 17.61
N ASP A 197 -19.27 7.29 17.84
CA ASP A 197 -20.39 6.52 18.41
C ASP A 197 -20.63 6.83 19.89
N LEU A 198 -19.71 7.51 20.59
CA LEU A 198 -19.96 8.01 21.94
C LEU A 198 -21.01 9.13 21.98
N ASN A 199 -21.24 9.81 20.85
CA ASN A 199 -22.26 10.86 20.70
C ASN A 199 -22.24 11.89 21.86
N TRP A 200 -21.04 12.42 22.14
CA TRP A 200 -20.83 13.22 23.35
C TRP A 200 -21.71 14.49 23.36
N PRO A 201 -22.49 14.74 24.42
CA PRO A 201 -23.52 15.77 24.41
C PRO A 201 -22.97 17.20 24.55
N GLU A 202 -21.88 17.36 25.31
CA GLU A 202 -21.23 18.64 25.54
C GLU A 202 -20.37 19.03 24.33
N GLU A 203 -20.74 20.11 23.65
CA GLU A 203 -20.08 20.56 22.42
C GLU A 203 -18.58 20.84 22.62
N GLU A 204 -18.18 21.40 23.78
CA GLU A 204 -16.78 21.70 24.08
C GLU A 204 -15.92 20.44 24.17
N PHE A 205 -16.39 19.43 24.90
CA PHE A 205 -15.66 18.18 25.06
C PHE A 205 -15.71 17.32 23.80
N ALA A 206 -16.84 17.31 23.08
CA ALA A 206 -16.95 16.65 21.78
C ALA A 206 -15.93 17.22 20.79
N LYS A 207 -15.81 18.56 20.70
CA LYS A 207 -14.78 19.22 19.88
C LYS A 207 -13.38 18.87 20.34
N TYR A 208 -13.13 18.85 21.65
CA TYR A 208 -11.83 18.43 22.20
C TYR A 208 -11.45 17.01 21.76
N LEU A 209 -12.36 16.04 21.89
CA LEU A 209 -12.13 14.66 21.46
C LEU A 209 -11.87 14.55 19.95
N GLN A 210 -12.63 15.27 19.13
CA GLN A 210 -12.44 15.29 17.67
C GLN A 210 -11.07 15.86 17.28
N VAL A 211 -10.67 16.99 17.87
CA VAL A 211 -9.34 17.59 17.63
C VAL A 211 -8.23 16.67 18.10
N ARG A 212 -8.39 16.05 19.27
CA ARG A 212 -7.44 15.09 19.84
C ARG A 212 -7.27 13.87 18.94
N MET A 213 -8.36 13.28 18.48
CA MET A 213 -8.37 12.12 17.58
C MET A 213 -7.70 12.45 16.24
N LYS A 214 -8.01 13.62 15.67
CA LYS A 214 -7.37 14.10 14.44
C LYS A 214 -5.85 14.25 14.60
N SER A 215 -5.39 14.89 15.69
CA SER A 215 -3.96 15.04 15.98
C SER A 215 -3.27 13.69 16.14
N LEU A 216 -3.90 12.76 16.88
CA LEU A 216 -3.39 11.40 17.08
C LEU A 216 -3.24 10.67 15.74
N ALA A 217 -4.27 10.69 14.90
CA ALA A 217 -4.23 10.05 13.59
C ALA A 217 -3.12 10.63 12.70
N ILE A 218 -2.97 11.94 12.63
CA ILE A 218 -1.90 12.62 11.89
C ILE A 218 -0.52 12.19 12.40
N GLU A 219 -0.31 12.17 13.71
CA GLU A 219 0.96 11.78 14.32
C GLU A 219 1.29 10.31 14.04
N MET A 220 0.33 9.41 14.21
CA MET A 220 0.53 7.97 13.97
C MET A 220 0.77 7.67 12.48
N ILE A 221 0.05 8.33 11.57
CA ILE A 221 0.31 8.23 10.13
C ILE A 221 1.71 8.74 9.80
N SER A 222 2.10 9.90 10.34
CA SER A 222 3.44 10.45 10.14
C SER A 222 4.53 9.52 10.65
N LYS A 223 4.36 8.92 11.84
CA LYS A 223 5.31 7.98 12.42
C LYS A 223 5.43 6.71 11.57
N CYS A 224 4.29 6.17 11.11
CA CYS A 224 4.24 5.03 10.18
C CYS A 224 5.00 5.30 8.88
N ALA A 225 4.75 6.47 8.26
CA ALA A 225 5.43 6.89 7.04
C ALA A 225 6.94 7.07 7.25
N ASN A 226 7.36 7.72 8.34
CA ASN A 226 8.77 7.90 8.68
C ASN A 226 9.50 6.57 8.88
N CYS A 227 8.92 5.63 9.64
CA CYS A 227 9.51 4.30 9.82
C CYS A 227 9.64 3.54 8.49
N THR A 228 8.63 3.65 7.63
CA THR A 228 8.63 3.04 6.29
C THR A 228 9.72 3.63 5.41
N TYR A 229 9.81 4.97 5.36
CA TYR A 229 10.82 5.68 4.59
C TYR A 229 12.25 5.32 5.04
N GLN A 230 12.48 5.22 6.36
CA GLN A 230 13.78 4.77 6.87
C GLN A 230 14.11 3.33 6.46
N CYS A 231 13.12 2.43 6.42
CA CYS A 231 13.33 1.07 5.94
C CYS A 231 13.65 1.05 4.44
N PHE A 232 12.93 1.84 3.65
CA PHE A 232 13.19 2.03 2.21
C PHE A 232 14.61 2.55 1.96
N ASP A 233 15.01 3.64 2.60
CA ASP A 233 16.35 4.24 2.41
C ASP A 233 17.46 3.25 2.73
N ASN A 234 17.35 2.54 3.87
CA ASN A 234 18.28 1.48 4.25
C ASN A 234 18.35 0.35 3.22
N TYR A 235 17.21 -0.01 2.61
CA TYR A 235 17.15 -1.03 1.56
C TYR A 235 17.88 -0.56 0.30
N MET A 236 17.57 0.66 -0.15
CA MET A 236 18.13 1.25 -1.37
C MET A 236 19.64 1.46 -1.28
N GLN A 237 20.15 1.87 -0.12
CA GLN A 237 21.60 2.01 0.13
C GLN A 237 22.35 0.68 0.04
N ARG A 238 21.71 -0.45 0.38
CA ARG A 238 22.32 -1.80 0.37
C ARG A 238 22.17 -2.53 -0.96
N ALA A 239 21.33 -2.02 -1.87
CA ALA A 239 21.03 -2.69 -3.12
C ALA A 239 22.29 -2.82 -4.01
N ARG A 240 22.53 -4.01 -4.57
CA ARG A 240 23.71 -4.30 -5.41
C ARG A 240 23.61 -3.59 -6.76
N LYS A 241 24.75 -3.17 -7.33
CA LYS A 241 24.82 -2.63 -8.70
C LYS A 241 25.26 -3.74 -9.66
N SER A 242 24.31 -4.58 -10.07
CA SER A 242 24.55 -5.70 -10.99
C SER A 242 23.30 -6.01 -11.81
N THR A 243 23.47 -6.62 -12.98
CA THR A 243 22.35 -7.08 -13.83
C THR A 243 21.53 -8.21 -13.22
N ASP A 244 22.02 -8.86 -12.15
CA ASP A 244 21.26 -9.87 -11.39
C ASP A 244 20.33 -9.23 -10.35
N TYR A 245 20.43 -7.91 -10.15
CA TYR A 245 19.47 -7.17 -9.35
C TYR A 245 18.13 -7.16 -10.06
N VAL A 246 17.04 -7.27 -9.31
CA VAL A 246 15.67 -6.99 -9.74
C VAL A 246 15.07 -6.19 -8.61
N LEU A 247 14.29 -5.15 -8.95
CA LEU A 247 13.64 -4.34 -7.91
C LEU A 247 12.77 -5.27 -7.04
N PRO A 248 13.00 -5.31 -5.72
CA PRO A 248 12.27 -6.23 -4.84
C PRO A 248 10.83 -5.77 -4.61
N SER A 249 9.93 -6.74 -4.41
CA SER A 249 8.52 -6.48 -4.10
C SER A 249 8.35 -5.64 -2.82
N GLU A 250 9.24 -5.84 -1.85
CA GLU A 250 9.26 -5.18 -0.55
C GLU A 250 9.43 -3.66 -0.69
N VAL A 251 10.25 -3.22 -1.64
CA VAL A 251 10.43 -1.80 -1.96
C VAL A 251 9.15 -1.19 -2.51
N CYS A 252 8.44 -1.93 -3.37
CA CYS A 252 7.16 -1.49 -3.93
C CYS A 252 6.07 -1.42 -2.84
N VAL A 253 6.06 -2.37 -1.90
CA VAL A 253 5.16 -2.33 -0.74
C VAL A 253 5.44 -1.14 0.16
N MET A 254 6.70 -0.79 0.41
CA MET A 254 7.07 0.41 1.17
C MET A 254 6.52 1.68 0.51
N ILE A 255 6.64 1.80 -0.82
CA ILE A 255 6.08 2.93 -1.59
C ILE A 255 4.55 2.98 -1.43
N ASN A 256 3.87 1.84 -1.52
CA ASN A 256 2.42 1.75 -1.32
C ASN A 256 1.97 2.20 0.07
N VAL A 257 2.72 1.87 1.12
CA VAL A 257 2.41 2.34 2.48
C VAL A 257 2.44 3.87 2.56
N ILE A 258 3.33 4.55 1.82
CA ILE A 258 3.33 6.01 1.75
C ILE A 258 2.11 6.53 0.96
N PHE A 259 1.73 5.90 -0.14
CA PHE A 259 0.49 6.24 -0.85
C PHE A 259 -0.76 6.05 0.03
N SER A 260 -0.86 4.93 0.75
CA SER A 260 -1.94 4.66 1.70
C SER A 260 -1.98 5.70 2.83
N SER A 261 -0.80 6.07 3.36
CA SER A 261 -0.66 7.17 4.33
C SER A 261 -1.21 8.48 3.77
N LYS A 262 -0.89 8.80 2.51
CA LYS A 262 -1.34 10.02 1.83
C LYS A 262 -2.85 10.03 1.63
N ALA A 263 -3.42 8.94 1.09
CA ALA A 263 -4.86 8.82 0.89
C ALA A 263 -5.64 9.00 2.21
N ARG A 264 -5.12 8.46 3.32
CA ARG A 264 -5.72 8.63 4.65
C ARG A 264 -5.55 10.04 5.20
N ALA A 265 -4.37 10.64 5.02
CA ALA A 265 -4.14 12.03 5.39
C ALA A 265 -5.11 12.98 4.66
N THR A 266 -5.44 12.72 3.39
CA THR A 266 -6.45 13.48 2.64
C THR A 266 -7.88 13.25 3.13
N ARG A 267 -8.26 12.02 3.52
CA ARG A 267 -9.62 11.79 4.07
C ARG A 267 -9.86 12.61 5.34
N LEU A 268 -8.87 12.63 6.23
CA LEU A 268 -8.91 13.41 7.46
C LEU A 268 -9.01 14.94 7.23
N THR A 269 -8.62 15.47 6.05
CA THR A 269 -8.80 16.90 5.72
C THR A 269 -10.19 17.22 5.19
N ILE A 270 -10.73 16.36 4.33
CA ILE A 270 -12.03 16.56 3.70
C ILE A 270 -13.12 16.62 4.77
N ASP A 271 -13.05 15.76 5.78
CA ASP A 271 -14.06 15.66 6.84
C ASP A 271 -14.11 16.88 7.78
N SER A 272 -13.12 17.79 7.72
CA SER A 272 -12.97 18.88 8.70
C SER A 272 -13.14 20.30 8.15
N GLY A 273 -13.26 20.50 6.84
CA GLY A 273 -13.44 21.84 6.24
C GLY A 273 -12.30 22.85 6.49
N GLU A 274 -11.24 22.44 7.20
CA GLU A 274 -10.09 23.25 7.58
C GLU A 274 -8.87 22.92 6.71
N TYR A 275 -8.59 23.77 5.72
CA TYR A 275 -7.48 23.61 4.79
C TYR A 275 -6.08 23.90 5.40
N LYS A 276 -5.97 24.38 6.65
CA LYS A 276 -4.75 25.07 7.12
C LYS A 276 -3.73 24.24 7.90
N TYR A 277 -4.13 23.26 8.72
CA TYR A 277 -3.19 22.55 9.60
C TYR A 277 -2.58 21.27 8.99
N GLN A 278 -3.17 20.74 7.92
CA GLN A 278 -2.83 19.42 7.38
C GLN A 278 -1.98 19.44 6.11
N SER A 279 -1.70 20.63 5.56
CA SER A 279 -0.77 20.84 4.44
C SER A 279 0.61 20.24 4.74
N LYS A 280 1.08 20.34 5.98
CA LYS A 280 2.43 19.91 6.35
C LYS A 280 2.63 18.39 6.25
N LEU A 281 1.66 17.57 6.67
CA LEU A 281 1.78 16.12 6.54
C LEU A 281 1.70 15.71 5.07
N ASP A 282 0.77 16.28 4.32
CA ASP A 282 0.61 16.02 2.88
C ASP A 282 1.89 16.40 2.10
N GLU A 283 2.45 17.59 2.34
CA GLU A 283 3.73 18.04 1.79
C GLU A 283 4.89 17.09 2.15
N THR A 284 4.92 16.61 3.39
CA THR A 284 5.94 15.65 3.84
C THR A 284 5.82 14.31 3.10
N LEU A 285 4.60 13.79 2.96
CA LEU A 285 4.34 12.53 2.25
C LEU A 285 4.63 12.66 0.75
N GLU A 286 4.28 13.79 0.14
CA GLU A 286 4.61 14.07 -1.27
C GLU A 286 6.13 14.16 -1.48
N THR A 287 6.83 14.80 -0.54
CA THR A 287 8.30 14.89 -0.57
C THR A 287 8.92 13.49 -0.46
N MET A 288 8.43 12.65 0.48
CA MET A 288 8.87 11.26 0.60
C MET A 288 8.62 10.46 -0.69
N LEU A 289 7.47 10.62 -1.35
CA LEU A 289 7.17 9.94 -2.61
C LEU A 289 8.08 10.41 -3.75
N GLY A 290 8.37 11.70 -3.84
CA GLY A 290 9.31 12.26 -4.82
C GLY A 290 10.75 11.80 -4.59
N ASP A 291 11.18 11.74 -3.33
CA ASP A 291 12.49 11.20 -2.95
C ASP A 291 12.59 9.71 -3.26
N MET A 292 11.54 8.93 -2.93
CA MET A 292 11.46 7.51 -3.26
C MET A 292 11.50 7.26 -4.78
N GLU A 293 10.82 8.09 -5.57
CA GLU A 293 10.87 8.06 -7.04
C GLU A 293 12.29 8.28 -7.54
N THR A 294 12.94 9.34 -7.04
CA THR A 294 14.31 9.71 -7.42
C THR A 294 15.31 8.62 -7.06
N CYS A 295 15.29 8.11 -5.83
CA CYS A 295 16.19 7.05 -5.39
C CYS A 295 15.98 5.75 -6.16
N THR A 296 14.72 5.41 -6.47
CA THR A 296 14.39 4.22 -7.29
C THR A 296 14.92 4.40 -8.70
N LEU A 297 14.67 5.55 -9.33
CA LEU A 297 15.16 5.88 -10.65
C LEU A 297 16.69 5.84 -10.74
N GLU A 298 17.40 6.52 -9.85
CA GLU A 298 18.86 6.52 -9.78
C GLU A 298 19.41 5.10 -9.67
N LYS A 299 18.75 4.27 -8.85
CA LYS A 299 19.15 2.88 -8.68
C LYS A 299 18.98 2.09 -9.97
N LEU A 300 17.84 2.22 -10.64
CA LEU A 300 17.56 1.52 -11.89
C LEU A 300 18.52 1.95 -13.01
N ILE A 301 18.80 3.25 -13.13
CA ILE A 301 19.78 3.81 -14.09
C ILE A 301 21.19 3.31 -13.80
N SER A 302 21.59 3.21 -12.52
CA SER A 302 22.94 2.75 -12.15
C SER A 302 23.27 1.32 -12.63
N ILE A 303 22.26 0.49 -12.91
CA ILE A 303 22.45 -0.84 -13.47
C ILE A 303 22.83 -0.77 -14.96
N LEU A 304 22.28 0.20 -15.70
CA LEU A 304 22.70 0.47 -17.07
C LEU A 304 24.11 1.06 -17.10
N GLU A 305 24.43 2.00 -16.21
CA GLU A 305 25.80 2.54 -16.06
C GLU A 305 26.82 1.43 -15.82
N TYR A 306 26.50 0.50 -14.92
CA TYR A 306 27.33 -0.68 -14.67
C TYR A 306 27.51 -1.55 -15.92
N THR A 307 26.44 -1.74 -16.69
CA THR A 307 26.44 -2.51 -17.94
C THR A 307 27.33 -1.85 -19.00
N LEU A 308 27.18 -0.54 -19.19
CA LEU A 308 27.98 0.27 -20.10
C LEU A 308 29.45 0.33 -19.69
N SER A 309 29.74 0.41 -18.38
CA SER A 309 31.11 0.35 -17.85
C SER A 309 31.78 -0.99 -18.15
N LYS A 310 31.04 -2.10 -18.08
CA LYS A 310 31.54 -3.41 -18.53
C LYS A 310 31.80 -3.44 -20.04
N LEU A 311 30.94 -2.80 -20.84
CA LEU A 311 31.11 -2.71 -22.28
C LEU A 311 32.35 -1.88 -22.66
N ALA A 312 32.68 -0.82 -21.92
CA ALA A 312 33.88 -0.01 -22.14
C ALA A 312 35.21 -0.80 -22.01
N ARG A 313 35.21 -1.99 -21.42
CA ARG A 313 36.40 -2.86 -21.37
C ARG A 313 36.82 -3.40 -22.74
N TYR A 314 35.93 -3.34 -23.72
CA TYR A 314 36.15 -3.78 -25.09
C TYR A 314 36.52 -2.61 -26.03
N ASP A 315 36.76 -1.40 -25.50
CA ASP A 315 37.23 -0.25 -26.28
C ASP A 315 38.61 -0.53 -26.91
N GLU A 316 38.82 -0.06 -28.14
CA GLU A 316 40.07 -0.22 -28.88
C GLU A 316 41.26 0.43 -28.11
N GLY A 317 42.33 -0.34 -27.89
CA GLY A 317 43.50 0.12 -27.13
C GLY A 317 43.47 -0.22 -25.63
N ASN A 318 42.39 -0.83 -25.12
CA ASN A 318 42.36 -1.36 -23.75
C ASN A 318 43.14 -2.70 -23.68
N PRO A 319 44.16 -2.85 -22.80
CA PRO A 319 44.95 -4.08 -22.71
C PRO A 319 44.11 -5.31 -22.33
N ILE A 320 43.00 -5.10 -21.60
CA ILE A 320 42.06 -6.16 -21.22
C ILE A 320 41.21 -6.58 -22.43
N GLY A 321 40.78 -5.62 -23.25
CA GLY A 321 40.04 -5.87 -24.49
C GLY A 321 40.83 -6.68 -25.50
N ALA A 322 42.14 -6.38 -25.65
CA ALA A 322 43.05 -7.17 -26.48
C ALA A 322 43.25 -8.60 -25.96
N LEU A 323 43.39 -8.80 -24.64
CA LEU A 323 43.53 -10.14 -24.05
C LEU A 323 42.24 -10.97 -24.14
N LEU A 324 41.07 -10.35 -24.01
CA LEU A 324 39.77 -11.01 -24.10
C LEU A 324 39.33 -11.25 -25.56
N SER A 325 39.72 -10.39 -26.50
CA SER A 325 39.46 -10.56 -27.94
C SER A 325 40.46 -11.50 -28.62
N MET A 326 41.70 -11.60 -28.12
CA MET A 326 42.76 -12.47 -28.63
C MET A 326 42.86 -13.83 -27.91
N ALA A 327 42.00 -14.13 -26.93
CA ALA A 327 42.00 -15.43 -26.27
C ALA A 327 41.76 -16.55 -27.32
N PRO A 328 42.66 -17.54 -27.45
CA PRO A 328 42.47 -18.60 -28.42
C PRO A 328 41.20 -19.38 -28.06
N LYS A 329 40.37 -19.65 -29.07
CA LYS A 329 39.19 -20.53 -28.95
C LYS A 329 39.58 -21.78 -28.12
N PRO A 330 38.84 -22.15 -27.05
CA PRO A 330 39.26 -23.20 -26.11
C PRO A 330 39.44 -24.62 -26.71
N ASN A 331 39.31 -24.80 -28.01
CA ASN A 331 39.43 -26.10 -28.68
C ASN A 331 40.83 -26.40 -29.27
N SER A 332 41.84 -25.54 -29.10
CA SER A 332 43.18 -25.81 -29.63
C SER A 332 44.16 -26.45 -28.63
N ILE A 333 43.88 -26.42 -27.31
CA ILE A 333 44.85 -26.90 -26.30
C ILE A 333 44.53 -28.33 -25.84
N PHE A 334 43.26 -28.74 -25.83
CA PHE A 334 42.86 -30.08 -25.38
C PHE A 334 43.11 -31.22 -26.40
N ASN A 335 43.38 -30.91 -27.67
CA ASN A 335 43.60 -31.92 -28.71
C ASN A 335 45.07 -32.34 -28.89
N LYS A 336 46.04 -31.63 -28.29
CA LYS A 336 47.47 -32.01 -28.35
C LYS A 336 47.93 -32.89 -27.20
N MET A 337 47.12 -33.08 -26.16
CA MET A 337 47.47 -33.90 -24.98
C MET A 337 46.88 -35.33 -25.03
N LYS A 338 46.22 -35.71 -26.14
CA LYS A 338 45.57 -37.03 -26.29
C LYS A 338 46.28 -37.98 -27.27
N ASN A 339 47.40 -37.57 -27.88
CA ASN A 339 48.13 -38.37 -28.88
C ASN A 339 49.57 -38.74 -28.49
N LEU A 340 49.94 -38.63 -27.21
CA LEU A 340 51.13 -39.31 -26.68
C LEU A 340 50.71 -40.14 -25.47
N VAL A 341 50.54 -41.43 -25.69
CA VAL A 341 50.74 -42.59 -24.79
C VAL A 341 49.85 -43.70 -25.34
N GLY A 342 50.44 -44.52 -26.20
CA GLY A 342 49.97 -45.85 -26.53
C GLY A 342 50.93 -46.88 -25.90
N ASP A 343 50.36 -48.01 -25.52
CA ASP A 343 50.95 -49.32 -25.20
C ASP A 343 51.71 -49.52 -23.88
N GLN A 344 51.06 -50.20 -22.93
CA GLN A 344 51.35 -51.62 -22.66
C GLN A 344 50.27 -52.28 -21.75
N ALA A 345 50.16 -53.60 -21.91
CA ALA A 345 49.06 -54.49 -21.53
C ALA A 345 49.03 -54.97 -20.07
N GLY A 346 47.85 -55.48 -19.63
CA GLY A 346 47.75 -56.57 -18.64
C GLY A 346 46.54 -56.56 -17.68
N THR A 347 45.50 -57.35 -17.99
CA THR A 347 44.63 -58.21 -17.10
C THR A 347 43.91 -57.58 -15.88
N THR A 348 42.62 -57.78 -15.54
CA THR A 348 41.62 -58.86 -15.73
C THR A 348 40.20 -58.44 -15.27
N ASN A 349 39.17 -59.02 -15.92
CA ASN A 349 37.78 -59.37 -15.48
C ASN A 349 36.72 -58.26 -15.30
N ALA A 350 35.74 -58.14 -16.22
CA ALA A 350 34.41 -58.83 -16.31
C ALA A 350 33.32 -58.01 -15.56
N ILE A 351 32.13 -57.64 -16.07
CA ILE A 351 31.04 -58.39 -16.74
C ILE A 351 30.09 -57.37 -17.46
N SER A 352 29.44 -57.83 -18.54
CA SER A 352 28.29 -57.34 -19.34
C SER A 352 27.26 -56.38 -18.67
N ALA A 353 26.49 -55.50 -19.33
CA ALA A 353 25.87 -55.56 -20.66
C ALA A 353 25.36 -54.16 -21.13
N SER A 354 25.30 -53.95 -22.44
CA SER A 354 24.42 -53.00 -23.17
C SER A 354 23.24 -53.82 -23.77
N PRO A 355 22.27 -53.32 -24.61
CA PRO A 355 22.27 -52.05 -25.36
C PRO A 355 20.89 -51.40 -25.64
N THR A 356 20.92 -50.45 -26.59
CA THR A 356 19.85 -49.85 -27.43
C THR A 356 19.43 -48.43 -27.02
N GLY A 357 19.46 -47.41 -27.89
CA GLY A 357 19.70 -47.33 -29.33
C GLY A 357 20.09 -45.91 -29.75
N ALA A 358 20.78 -45.84 -30.88
CA ALA A 358 21.33 -44.64 -31.50
C ALA A 358 20.27 -43.74 -32.14
N ASN A 359 20.54 -42.42 -32.21
CA ASN A 359 20.76 -41.82 -33.53
C ASN A 359 21.57 -40.51 -33.46
N GLN A 360 22.54 -40.42 -34.36
CA GLN A 360 23.40 -39.26 -34.62
C GLN A 360 22.69 -38.20 -35.47
N LYS A 361 23.03 -36.93 -35.22
CA LYS A 361 23.31 -35.85 -36.20
C LYS A 361 23.82 -34.66 -35.36
N GLY A 362 25.02 -34.09 -35.49
CA GLY A 362 25.94 -34.05 -36.61
C GLY A 362 25.90 -32.66 -37.27
N GLY A 363 26.62 -31.70 -36.71
CA GLY A 363 27.13 -30.51 -37.42
C GLY A 363 26.28 -29.23 -37.38
N ALA A 364 26.69 -28.27 -36.52
CA ALA A 364 26.63 -26.81 -36.71
C ALA A 364 26.72 -26.09 -35.35
N ALA A 365 27.90 -26.04 -34.71
CA ALA A 365 28.02 -25.37 -33.39
C ALA A 365 29.33 -24.60 -33.16
N ALA A 366 30.16 -24.40 -34.19
CA ALA A 366 31.46 -23.73 -34.04
C ALA A 366 31.45 -22.23 -34.38
N ALA A 367 30.34 -21.69 -34.91
CA ALA A 367 30.15 -20.25 -35.15
C ALA A 367 29.41 -19.52 -34.01
N ASN A 368 28.80 -20.26 -33.06
CA ASN A 368 27.92 -19.69 -32.03
C ASN A 368 28.61 -19.29 -30.71
N GLN A 369 29.85 -19.67 -30.45
CA GLN A 369 30.46 -19.44 -29.12
C GLN A 369 30.93 -17.99 -28.88
N THR A 370 31.32 -17.24 -29.91
CA THR A 370 31.68 -15.81 -29.75
C THR A 370 30.43 -14.92 -29.70
N GLN A 371 29.34 -15.34 -30.33
CA GLN A 371 28.05 -14.64 -30.33
C GLN A 371 27.24 -14.88 -29.04
N GLN A 372 27.48 -16.00 -28.35
CA GLN A 372 26.87 -16.33 -27.06
C GLN A 372 27.28 -15.40 -25.92
N ASN A 373 28.52 -14.88 -25.91
CA ASN A 373 28.94 -13.95 -24.86
C ASN A 373 28.34 -12.55 -25.05
N ALA A 374 28.18 -12.07 -26.29
CA ALA A 374 27.55 -10.77 -26.60
C ALA A 374 26.05 -10.78 -26.30
N ALA A 375 25.41 -11.91 -26.54
CA ALA A 375 24.03 -12.12 -26.12
C ALA A 375 23.87 -12.00 -24.59
N HIS A 376 24.84 -12.49 -23.80
CA HIS A 376 24.68 -12.61 -22.34
C HIS A 376 24.51 -11.27 -21.64
N LEU A 377 25.37 -10.26 -21.88
CA LEU A 377 25.32 -9.01 -21.10
C LEU A 377 24.08 -8.15 -21.43
N GLY A 378 23.76 -8.02 -22.72
CA GLY A 378 22.54 -7.33 -23.16
C GLY A 378 21.27 -8.03 -22.69
N GLN A 379 21.22 -9.38 -22.75
CA GLN A 379 20.10 -10.15 -22.22
C GLN A 379 19.97 -10.03 -20.70
N SER A 380 21.08 -10.05 -19.96
CA SER A 380 21.03 -9.86 -18.50
C SER A 380 20.47 -8.48 -18.14
N TYR A 381 20.87 -7.41 -18.83
CA TYR A 381 20.31 -6.08 -18.60
C TYR A 381 18.81 -6.03 -18.90
N VAL A 382 18.39 -6.55 -20.05
CA VAL A 382 16.96 -6.58 -20.44
C VAL A 382 16.14 -7.43 -19.47
N GLY A 383 16.71 -8.53 -18.96
CA GLY A 383 16.08 -9.36 -17.92
C GLY A 383 15.85 -8.59 -16.63
N PHE A 384 16.85 -7.85 -16.15
CA PHE A 384 16.70 -6.92 -15.01
C PHE A 384 15.60 -5.88 -15.26
N MET A 385 15.65 -5.23 -16.44
CA MET A 385 14.73 -4.16 -16.79
C MET A 385 13.29 -4.66 -16.75
N ARG A 386 13.00 -5.77 -17.42
CA ARG A 386 11.66 -6.40 -17.44
C ARG A 386 11.21 -6.85 -16.07
N GLY A 387 12.06 -7.57 -15.33
CA GLY A 387 11.71 -8.03 -13.99
C GLY A 387 11.38 -6.87 -13.05
N SER A 388 12.10 -5.76 -13.16
CA SER A 388 11.86 -4.58 -12.33
C SER A 388 10.63 -3.79 -12.79
N SER A 389 10.38 -3.66 -14.10
CA SER A 389 9.18 -3.00 -14.61
C SER A 389 7.91 -3.79 -14.31
N GLU A 390 7.95 -5.12 -14.48
CA GLU A 390 6.86 -6.03 -14.10
C GLU A 390 6.54 -5.91 -12.60
N GLN A 391 7.57 -5.89 -11.74
CA GLN A 391 7.38 -5.75 -10.30
C GLN A 391 6.71 -4.42 -9.93
N LEU A 392 7.16 -3.31 -10.53
CA LEU A 392 6.59 -1.98 -10.31
C LEU A 392 5.12 -1.94 -10.73
N GLN A 393 4.79 -2.46 -11.92
CA GLN A 393 3.41 -2.48 -12.42
C GLN A 393 2.48 -3.38 -11.60
N GLN A 394 2.96 -4.52 -11.12
CA GLN A 394 2.11 -5.49 -10.43
C GLN A 394 1.82 -5.09 -8.98
N VAL A 395 2.76 -4.38 -8.33
CA VAL A 395 2.66 -4.10 -6.90
C VAL A 395 2.33 -2.65 -6.62
N VAL A 396 2.90 -1.68 -7.31
CA VAL A 396 2.66 -0.27 -6.98
C VAL A 396 1.24 0.14 -7.38
N ILE A 397 0.50 0.71 -6.44
CA ILE A 397 -0.94 0.99 -6.59
C ILE A 397 -1.19 2.22 -7.47
N ASP A 398 -0.30 3.21 -7.42
CA ASP A 398 -0.45 4.45 -8.17
C ASP A 398 0.13 4.33 -9.59
N GLU A 399 -0.76 4.08 -10.56
CA GLU A 399 -0.37 3.92 -11.97
C GLU A 399 0.26 5.18 -12.58
N VAL A 400 -0.15 6.37 -12.11
CA VAL A 400 0.38 7.65 -12.62
C VAL A 400 1.84 7.82 -12.20
N TRP A 401 2.16 7.49 -10.96
CA TRP A 401 3.52 7.48 -10.44
C TRP A 401 4.39 6.45 -11.16
N VAL A 402 3.88 5.24 -11.42
CA VAL A 402 4.61 4.21 -12.20
C VAL A 402 4.90 4.71 -13.61
N ASN A 403 3.91 5.28 -14.29
CA ASN A 403 4.09 5.83 -15.64
C ASN A 403 5.14 6.96 -15.65
N ARG A 404 5.07 7.89 -14.70
CA ARG A 404 6.07 8.97 -14.58
C ARG A 404 7.47 8.43 -14.31
N LEU A 405 7.62 7.44 -13.42
CA LEU A 405 8.89 6.77 -13.17
C LEU A 405 9.43 6.10 -14.45
N PHE A 406 8.56 5.47 -15.24
CA PHE A 406 8.95 4.83 -16.51
C PHE A 406 9.38 5.83 -17.57
N GLU A 407 8.69 6.96 -17.69
CA GLU A 407 9.11 8.06 -18.56
C GLU A 407 10.52 8.55 -18.21
N HIS A 408 10.75 8.85 -16.93
CA HIS A 408 12.07 9.28 -16.46
C HIS A 408 13.13 8.19 -16.61
N TRP A 409 12.76 6.92 -16.42
CA TRP A 409 13.67 5.80 -16.59
C TRP A 409 14.07 5.61 -18.06
N TYR A 410 13.12 5.71 -18.99
CA TYR A 410 13.41 5.67 -20.42
C TYR A 410 14.34 6.82 -20.84
N ASP A 411 14.00 8.05 -20.46
CA ASP A 411 14.78 9.24 -20.80
C ASP A 411 16.21 9.14 -20.25
N GLY A 412 16.36 8.68 -19.01
CA GLY A 412 17.66 8.44 -18.38
C GLY A 412 18.48 7.37 -19.12
N GLN A 413 17.85 6.27 -19.55
CA GLN A 413 18.53 5.21 -20.28
C GLN A 413 19.01 5.68 -21.65
N VAL A 414 18.15 6.34 -22.42
CA VAL A 414 18.48 6.88 -23.75
C VAL A 414 19.59 7.91 -23.64
N LYS A 415 19.50 8.83 -22.69
CA LYS A 415 20.54 9.84 -22.44
C LYS A 415 21.88 9.19 -22.12
N LEU A 416 21.90 8.23 -21.20
CA LEU A 416 23.13 7.58 -20.78
C LEU A 416 23.82 6.81 -21.93
N ILE A 417 23.05 6.12 -22.77
CA ILE A 417 23.57 5.45 -23.96
C ILE A 417 24.13 6.47 -24.97
N ASN A 418 23.41 7.58 -25.18
CA ASN A 418 23.87 8.65 -26.06
C ASN A 418 25.20 9.25 -25.58
N ASP A 419 25.30 9.55 -24.29
CA ASP A 419 26.50 10.13 -23.70
C ASP A 419 27.69 9.16 -23.84
N TRP A 420 27.47 7.87 -23.55
CA TRP A 420 28.49 6.82 -23.71
C TRP A 420 28.99 6.67 -25.16
N LEU A 421 28.09 6.77 -26.15
CA LEU A 421 28.44 6.75 -27.57
C LEU A 421 29.15 8.03 -28.01
N THR A 422 28.75 9.18 -27.45
CA THR A 422 29.31 10.50 -27.78
C THR A 422 30.77 10.60 -27.32
N GLU A 423 31.10 10.06 -26.14
CA GLU A 423 32.48 9.93 -25.66
C GLU A 423 33.37 9.10 -26.61
N ARG A 424 32.76 8.26 -27.45
CA ARG A 424 33.42 7.32 -28.37
C ARG A 424 33.19 7.67 -29.84
N LEU A 425 32.89 8.93 -30.17
CA LEU A 425 32.61 9.37 -31.55
C LEU A 425 33.72 9.03 -32.55
N GLN A 426 34.98 9.04 -32.12
CA GLN A 426 36.15 8.80 -32.96
C GLN A 426 36.67 7.35 -32.89
N GLN A 427 36.07 6.51 -32.03
CA GLN A 427 36.47 5.12 -31.83
C GLN A 427 35.49 4.21 -32.57
N SER A 428 35.98 3.15 -33.20
CA SER A 428 35.10 2.13 -33.76
C SER A 428 34.57 1.23 -32.64
N LEU A 429 33.30 0.85 -32.71
CA LEU A 429 32.73 -0.06 -31.72
C LEU A 429 33.16 -1.48 -32.03
N SER A 430 33.61 -2.23 -31.01
CA SER A 430 33.84 -3.66 -31.20
C SER A 430 32.54 -4.36 -31.59
N PRO A 431 32.59 -5.45 -32.39
CA PRO A 431 31.40 -6.21 -32.78
C PRO A 431 30.56 -6.68 -31.58
N TYR A 432 31.22 -6.93 -30.45
CA TYR A 432 30.59 -7.28 -29.17
C TYR A 432 29.77 -6.11 -28.59
N GLN A 433 30.38 -4.92 -28.49
CA GLN A 433 29.70 -3.72 -27.99
C GLN A 433 28.50 -3.35 -28.86
N LEU A 434 28.68 -3.38 -30.17
CA LEU A 434 27.63 -3.08 -31.14
C LEU A 434 26.44 -4.03 -31.00
N THR A 435 26.69 -5.35 -30.94
CA THR A 435 25.63 -6.35 -30.77
C THR A 435 24.87 -6.15 -29.45
N CYS A 436 25.58 -5.88 -28.35
CA CYS A 436 24.95 -5.65 -27.03
C CYS A 436 24.11 -4.38 -27.03
N LEU A 437 24.67 -3.27 -27.50
CA LEU A 437 23.99 -1.97 -27.50
C LEU A 437 22.80 -1.94 -28.44
N SER A 438 22.93 -2.47 -29.66
CA SER A 438 21.80 -2.59 -30.59
C SER A 438 20.69 -3.45 -30.00
N PHE A 439 21.01 -4.51 -29.26
CA PHE A 439 20.00 -5.32 -28.57
C PHE A 439 19.32 -4.56 -27.43
N ILE A 440 20.08 -3.90 -26.55
CA ILE A 440 19.54 -3.11 -25.44
C ILE A 440 18.64 -1.99 -25.97
N VAL A 441 19.13 -1.17 -26.91
CA VAL A 441 18.38 -0.02 -27.46
C VAL A 441 17.06 -0.47 -28.08
N LYS A 442 17.06 -1.53 -28.89
CA LYS A 442 15.83 -2.08 -29.49
C LYS A 442 14.84 -2.57 -28.43
N LYS A 443 15.32 -3.23 -27.37
CA LYS A 443 14.47 -3.77 -26.32
C LYS A 443 13.95 -2.71 -25.35
N VAL A 444 14.76 -1.72 -25.01
CA VAL A 444 14.33 -0.56 -24.24
C VAL A 444 13.20 0.15 -24.99
N TYR A 445 13.36 0.44 -26.29
CA TYR A 445 12.27 1.04 -27.07
C TYR A 445 10.99 0.19 -27.05
N SER A 446 11.07 -1.09 -27.44
CA SER A 446 9.89 -1.94 -27.59
C SER A 446 9.18 -2.21 -26.27
N ASP A 447 9.91 -2.37 -25.17
CA ASP A 447 9.31 -2.71 -23.88
C ASP A 447 8.64 -1.47 -23.27
N PHE A 448 9.23 -0.28 -23.40
CA PHE A 448 8.61 0.96 -22.92
C PHE A 448 7.45 1.45 -23.82
N GLU A 449 7.46 1.11 -25.11
CA GLU A 449 6.28 1.24 -26.00
C GLU A 449 5.10 0.41 -25.49
N LEU A 450 5.35 -0.84 -25.06
CA LEU A 450 4.33 -1.70 -24.47
C LEU A 450 3.84 -1.20 -23.11
N HIS A 451 4.68 -0.49 -22.36
CA HIS A 451 4.29 0.19 -21.13
C HIS A 451 3.49 1.48 -21.38
N GLY A 452 3.25 1.86 -22.64
CA GLY A 452 2.37 2.97 -23.01
C GLY A 452 3.05 4.35 -22.95
N ILE A 453 4.38 4.43 -23.00
CA ILE A 453 5.07 5.71 -23.15
C ILE A 453 4.74 6.32 -24.52
N ASP A 454 4.46 7.62 -24.54
CA ASP A 454 4.16 8.35 -25.76
C ASP A 454 5.25 8.22 -26.83
N GLU A 455 4.83 7.97 -28.07
CA GLU A 455 5.71 7.83 -29.23
C GLU A 455 6.60 9.07 -29.45
N GLU A 456 6.12 10.27 -29.12
CA GLU A 456 6.93 11.49 -29.22
C GLU A 456 8.13 11.49 -28.26
N ARG A 457 7.97 10.87 -27.08
CA ARG A 457 9.05 10.71 -26.10
C ARG A 457 9.94 9.54 -26.47
N LEU A 458 9.36 8.41 -26.88
CA LEU A 458 10.10 7.22 -27.33
C LEU A 458 11.02 7.57 -28.51
N ASN A 459 10.47 8.16 -29.56
CA ASN A 459 11.19 8.50 -30.79
C ASN A 459 11.87 9.88 -30.71
N SER A 460 12.49 10.18 -29.57
CA SER A 460 13.21 11.43 -29.35
C SER A 460 14.36 11.62 -30.34
N LYS A 461 14.78 12.88 -30.56
CA LYS A 461 15.96 13.19 -31.39
C LYS A 461 17.23 12.48 -30.90
N VAL A 462 17.33 12.26 -29.58
CA VAL A 462 18.46 11.55 -28.96
C VAL A 462 18.42 10.07 -29.38
N TYR A 463 17.25 9.42 -29.27
CA TYR A 463 17.08 8.04 -29.73
C TYR A 463 17.39 7.87 -31.23
N GLN A 464 16.93 8.79 -32.08
CA GLN A 464 17.23 8.77 -33.51
C GLN A 464 18.74 8.92 -33.79
N SER A 465 19.44 9.74 -33.01
CA SER A 465 20.89 9.91 -33.08
C SER A 465 21.63 8.62 -32.74
N ILE A 466 21.26 7.97 -31.62
CA ILE A 466 21.80 6.67 -31.19
C ILE A 466 21.59 5.64 -32.29
N THR A 467 20.36 5.49 -32.78
CA THR A 467 20.00 4.50 -33.79
C THR A 467 20.78 4.71 -35.08
N ARG A 468 20.92 5.96 -35.54
CA ARG A 468 21.73 6.31 -36.71
C ARG A 468 23.20 5.94 -36.52
N ARG A 469 23.78 6.22 -35.34
CA ARG A 469 25.17 5.87 -35.03
C ARG A 469 25.38 4.35 -35.06
N LEU A 470 24.49 3.58 -34.44
CA LEU A 470 24.58 2.12 -34.41
C LEU A 470 24.41 1.51 -35.81
N GLN A 471 23.49 2.02 -36.64
CA GLN A 471 23.32 1.56 -38.02
C GLN A 471 24.55 1.81 -38.90
N LEU A 472 25.21 2.96 -38.74
CA LEU A 472 26.45 3.26 -39.46
C LEU A 472 27.58 2.29 -39.07
N GLU A 473 27.71 1.99 -37.78
CA GLU A 473 28.69 1.01 -37.28
C GLU A 473 28.36 -0.42 -37.77
N GLU A 474 27.09 -0.83 -37.79
CA GLU A 474 26.65 -2.13 -38.35
C GLU A 474 27.02 -2.24 -39.84
N THR A 475 26.82 -1.17 -40.59
CA THR A 475 27.18 -1.11 -42.02
C THR A 475 28.70 -1.19 -42.21
N ASN A 476 29.48 -0.47 -41.40
CA ASN A 476 30.95 -0.48 -41.46
C ASN A 476 31.54 -1.85 -41.08
N CYS A 477 31.01 -2.51 -40.05
CA CYS A 477 31.41 -3.87 -39.69
C CYS A 477 31.14 -4.86 -40.83
N ALA A 478 29.95 -4.81 -41.46
CA ALA A 478 29.60 -5.70 -42.57
C ALA A 478 30.50 -5.52 -43.81
N LEU A 479 30.96 -4.30 -44.06
CA LEU A 479 31.90 -4.01 -45.15
C LEU A 479 33.33 -4.54 -44.86
N ASN A 480 33.77 -4.50 -43.60
CA ASN A 480 35.09 -5.00 -43.18
C ASN A 480 35.17 -6.54 -43.13
N ASP A 481 34.08 -7.23 -42.81
CA ASP A 481 34.01 -8.71 -42.90
C ASP A 481 34.06 -9.20 -44.36
N ASN A 482 33.53 -8.40 -45.30
CA ASN A 482 33.62 -8.69 -46.73
C ASN A 482 35.01 -8.43 -47.31
N SER A 483 35.77 -7.45 -46.80
CA SER A 483 37.13 -7.14 -47.29
C SER A 483 38.19 -8.15 -46.84
N SER A 484 38.02 -8.74 -45.65
CA SER A 484 38.87 -9.83 -45.13
C SER A 484 38.63 -11.18 -45.82
N SER A 485 37.47 -11.34 -46.48
CA SER A 485 37.13 -12.53 -47.27
C SER A 485 37.70 -12.50 -48.70
N SER A 486 38.17 -11.34 -49.18
CA SER A 486 38.66 -11.15 -50.56
C SER A 486 40.11 -11.59 -50.82
N HIS A 487 40.85 -12.10 -49.84
CA HIS A 487 42.26 -12.50 -50.06
C HIS A 487 42.49 -13.98 -50.40
N ASN A 488 41.44 -14.78 -50.56
CA ASN A 488 41.53 -16.16 -51.06
C ASN A 488 40.38 -16.44 -52.03
N LEU A 489 40.57 -16.13 -53.31
CA LEU A 489 40.24 -17.01 -54.45
C LEU A 489 40.54 -16.26 -55.76
N VAL A 490 41.62 -16.65 -56.43
CA VAL A 490 41.76 -16.46 -57.88
C VAL A 490 40.93 -17.54 -58.54
N GLY A 491 39.94 -17.17 -59.37
CA GLY A 491 39.26 -18.14 -60.24
C GLY A 491 37.88 -17.74 -60.75
N HIS A 492 37.87 -17.11 -61.92
CA HIS A 492 36.81 -17.07 -62.94
C HIS A 492 35.39 -16.56 -62.61
N ALA A 493 35.17 -15.35 -63.12
CA ALA A 493 33.95 -14.74 -63.66
C ALA A 493 32.72 -15.63 -63.89
N ASN A 494 31.57 -15.19 -63.36
CA ASN A 494 30.42 -14.83 -64.20
C ASN A 494 29.55 -13.78 -63.49
N MET A 495 29.33 -12.64 -64.16
CA MET A 495 28.38 -11.59 -63.79
C MET A 495 27.03 -11.89 -64.46
N PRO A 496 25.90 -11.47 -63.87
CA PRO A 496 25.25 -10.28 -64.42
C PRO A 496 24.77 -9.26 -63.39
N TYR A 497 24.74 -8.02 -63.88
CA TYR A 497 24.50 -6.74 -63.22
C TYR A 497 23.02 -6.46 -62.86
N LEU A 498 22.87 -5.75 -61.73
CA LEU A 498 21.95 -4.64 -61.39
C LEU A 498 20.41 -4.80 -61.35
N GLY A 499 19.82 -4.32 -60.24
CA GLY A 499 18.42 -3.92 -60.16
C GLY A 499 17.98 -3.35 -58.79
N ASN A 500 18.22 -2.05 -58.58
CA ASN A 500 17.49 -1.06 -57.77
C ASN A 500 16.93 -1.38 -56.35
N ALA A 501 17.38 -0.55 -55.40
CA ALA A 501 16.63 -0.17 -54.21
C ALA A 501 15.70 1.03 -54.50
N SER A 502 14.39 0.87 -54.29
CA SER A 502 13.46 1.89 -53.77
C SER A 502 12.02 1.40 -53.89
N GLN A 503 11.22 1.75 -52.88
CA GLN A 503 9.77 1.52 -52.70
C GLN A 503 9.35 0.28 -51.92
N ALA A 504 9.30 0.45 -50.59
CA ALA A 504 8.26 -0.16 -49.75
C ALA A 504 8.06 0.69 -48.48
N VAL A 505 7.74 1.98 -48.66
CA VAL A 505 7.12 2.84 -47.64
C VAL A 505 5.98 3.56 -48.35
N SER A 506 4.81 2.95 -48.37
CA SER A 506 3.48 3.57 -48.48
C SER A 506 2.43 2.49 -48.73
N SER A 507 1.32 2.58 -47.98
CA SER A 507 0.05 1.89 -48.23
C SER A 507 0.02 0.38 -48.00
N VAL A 508 -0.43 -0.04 -46.81
CA VAL A 508 -1.78 -0.61 -46.63
C VAL A 508 -2.27 -0.25 -45.22
N GLY A 509 -3.08 0.81 -45.14
CA GLY A 509 -4.13 0.92 -44.14
C GLY A 509 -5.32 0.10 -44.64
N SER A 510 -5.63 -0.99 -43.94
CA SER A 510 -6.92 -1.71 -43.94
C SER A 510 -6.71 -2.96 -43.11
N MET A 511 -7.08 -2.89 -41.83
CA MET A 511 -7.53 -3.98 -40.95
C MET A 511 -7.66 -3.38 -39.53
N VAL A 512 -8.52 -2.38 -39.42
CA VAL A 512 -9.10 -1.92 -38.14
C VAL A 512 -10.59 -2.15 -38.27
N GLU A 513 -11.02 -3.35 -37.90
CA GLU A 513 -12.39 -3.66 -37.49
C GLU A 513 -12.37 -5.08 -36.92
N GLY A 514 -12.48 -5.19 -35.59
CA GLY A 514 -12.59 -6.50 -34.93
C GLY A 514 -11.87 -6.68 -33.60
N ALA A 515 -11.84 -5.68 -32.71
CA ALA A 515 -11.57 -5.89 -31.28
C ALA A 515 -11.96 -4.64 -30.45
N GLY A 516 -13.22 -4.21 -30.55
CA GLY A 516 -13.70 -3.00 -29.89
C GLY A 516 -15.16 -3.13 -29.47
N ALA A 517 -15.50 -4.18 -28.72
CA ALA A 517 -16.79 -4.30 -28.04
C ALA A 517 -16.73 -5.42 -26.99
N LYS A 518 -16.32 -5.09 -25.77
CA LYS A 518 -16.73 -5.69 -24.47
C LYS A 518 -15.84 -5.16 -23.35
N CYS A 519 -16.20 -4.00 -22.81
CA CYS A 519 -15.96 -3.61 -21.40
C CYS A 519 -16.59 -2.23 -21.14
N LEU A 520 -17.89 -2.12 -21.36
CA LEU A 520 -18.72 -1.09 -20.75
C LEU A 520 -20.08 -1.75 -20.55
N LEU A 521 -20.38 -2.07 -19.29
CA LEU A 521 -21.69 -2.34 -18.67
C LEU A 521 -21.44 -3.31 -17.51
N TYR A 522 -21.19 -2.80 -16.31
CA TYR A 522 -21.69 -3.33 -15.04
C TYR A 522 -21.38 -2.31 -13.94
N SER A 523 -22.18 -1.24 -13.93
CA SER A 523 -22.48 -0.47 -12.74
C SER A 523 -23.91 0.06 -12.89
N ASN A 524 -24.68 -0.04 -11.81
CA ASN A 524 -26.10 0.30 -11.59
C ASN A 524 -27.14 -0.79 -11.92
N ASN A 525 -27.42 -1.64 -10.92
CA ASN A 525 -28.75 -1.73 -10.26
C ASN A 525 -28.78 -2.88 -9.24
N CYS A 526 -28.67 -2.55 -7.95
CA CYS A 526 -29.43 -3.06 -6.78
C CYS A 526 -28.76 -2.57 -5.49
#